data_AF-A0A0P0WRQ0-F1
#
_entry.id   AF-A0A0P0WRQ0-F1
#
_cell.length_a   1.000
_cell.length_b   1.000
_cell.length_c   1.000
_cell.angle_alpha   90.00
_cell.angle_beta   90.00
_cell.angle_gamma   90.00
#
_symmetry.space_group_name_H-M   'P 1'
#
loop_
_entity.id
_entity.type
_entity.pdbx_description
1 polymer ?
#
loop_
_entity_poly.entity_id
_entity_poly.type
_entity_poly.pdbx_seq_one_letter_code
_entity_poly.pdbx_strand_id
1 'polypeptide(L)'
;MASSRAAKRPKVDPSSSSSAPPPPPPPPQRGDDDYVPGNIVEIELCNFMTYDHLTCRPGPRLNLVVGPNGSGKSSLVCAIALALAADPAILGRASSVAAFVKRGEDSGHVKISLRGNTPDHKLCITRKVDTNNKSEWQLDGTTVPKKEVIDLIKKFNIQVNNLTQFLPQDRVCEFAKLTPIQLLEETEKAVGDPNLPIQHRQLIDRSKELKILQVAVKQKEQTLNNLKALNAELEKDVERVRQRDRLLKKAELMKKKLPWLKYDMKKKEYKEAQEKEKT
;
A
#
# COMPACT_ATOMS: atom_id res chain seq x y z
N MET A 1 -45.25 3.03 -1.45
CA MET A 1 -43.83 3.25 -1.04
C MET A 1 -43.31 1.97 -0.43
N ALA A 2 -42.34 1.30 -1.07
CA ALA A 2 -41.66 0.14 -0.50
C ALA A 2 -40.17 0.25 -0.84
N SER A 3 -39.37 0.34 0.22
CA SER A 3 -37.93 0.58 0.20
C SER A 3 -37.17 -0.63 -0.33
N SER A 4 -36.23 -0.41 -1.26
CA SER A 4 -35.37 -1.42 -1.85
C SER A 4 -34.33 -1.90 -0.84
N ARG A 5 -34.42 -3.19 -0.48
CA ARG A 5 -33.52 -3.85 0.45
C ARG A 5 -32.18 -4.14 -0.24
N ALA A 6 -31.10 -3.53 0.24
CA ALA A 6 -29.75 -3.72 -0.27
C ALA A 6 -29.33 -5.21 -0.27
N ALA A 7 -28.83 -5.68 -1.42
CA ALA A 7 -28.37 -7.05 -1.60
C ALA A 7 -27.17 -7.35 -0.69
N LYS A 8 -27.30 -8.38 0.16
CA LYS A 8 -26.20 -8.92 0.97
C LYS A 8 -25.06 -9.40 0.07
N ARG A 9 -23.83 -8.98 0.36
CA ARG A 9 -22.61 -9.50 -0.27
C ARG A 9 -22.56 -11.03 -0.12
N PRO A 10 -22.08 -11.78 -1.15
CA PRO A 10 -21.92 -13.22 -1.03
C PRO A 10 -20.89 -13.55 0.04
N LYS A 11 -21.20 -14.53 0.89
CA LYS A 11 -20.21 -15.20 1.77
C LYS A 11 -19.29 -16.02 0.86
N VAL A 12 -17.99 -15.75 0.95
CA VAL A 12 -16.95 -16.57 0.31
C VAL A 12 -16.74 -17.80 1.20
N ASP A 13 -16.92 -19.00 0.64
CA ASP A 13 -16.63 -20.27 1.33
C ASP A 13 -15.11 -20.42 1.60
N PRO A 14 -14.68 -20.87 2.78
CA PRO A 14 -13.28 -20.82 3.21
C PRO A 14 -12.41 -21.99 2.73
N SER A 15 -12.81 -22.74 1.69
CA SER A 15 -12.14 -23.99 1.30
C SER A 15 -11.31 -23.87 0.01
N SER A 16 -10.30 -23.00 0.02
CA SER A 16 -9.10 -23.17 -0.83
C SER A 16 -7.96 -22.28 -0.33
N SER A 17 -6.84 -22.94 0.05
CA SER A 17 -5.57 -22.39 0.55
C SER A 17 -5.58 -21.66 1.90
N SER A 18 -5.74 -22.40 3.00
CA SER A 18 -5.43 -21.92 4.35
C SER A 18 -3.98 -22.25 4.73
N SER A 19 -3.01 -21.46 4.28
CA SER A 19 -1.82 -21.26 5.11
C SER A 19 -2.21 -20.20 6.14
N ALA A 20 -2.39 -20.62 7.39
CA ALA A 20 -2.60 -19.69 8.49
C ALA A 20 -1.52 -18.59 8.43
N PRO A 21 -1.87 -17.31 8.67
CA PRO A 21 -0.84 -16.27 8.77
C PRO A 21 0.18 -16.70 9.83
N PRO A 22 1.47 -16.46 9.61
CA PRO A 22 2.49 -16.79 10.60
C PRO A 22 2.11 -16.14 11.93
N PRO A 23 2.35 -16.85 13.07
CA PRO A 23 2.08 -16.28 14.38
C PRO A 23 2.80 -14.93 14.50
N PRO A 24 2.21 -13.94 15.21
CA PRO A 24 2.87 -12.67 15.43
C PRO A 24 4.25 -12.91 16.05
N PRO A 25 5.27 -12.10 15.67
CA PRO A 25 6.59 -12.26 16.25
C PRO A 25 6.50 -12.25 17.77
N PRO A 26 7.23 -13.14 18.47
CA PRO A 26 7.20 -13.20 19.91
C PRO A 26 7.55 -11.82 20.49
N PRO A 27 6.92 -11.40 21.58
CA PRO A 27 7.27 -10.16 22.24
C PRO A 27 8.78 -10.19 22.57
N PRO A 28 9.46 -9.05 22.49
CA PRO A 28 10.89 -9.00 22.74
C PRO A 28 11.21 -9.65 24.09
N GLN A 29 12.10 -10.64 24.08
CA GLN A 29 12.57 -11.30 25.30
C GLN A 29 13.33 -10.27 26.13
N ARG A 30 12.87 -10.07 27.37
CA ARG A 30 13.55 -9.23 28.35
C ARG A 30 14.74 -9.99 28.91
N GLY A 31 15.86 -9.29 29.10
CA GLY A 31 17.00 -9.83 29.83
C GLY A 31 16.71 -9.98 31.31
N ASP A 32 17.62 -10.60 32.05
CA ASP A 32 17.56 -10.70 33.52
C ASP A 32 17.55 -9.32 34.20
N ASP A 33 18.06 -8.30 33.51
CA ASP A 33 18.05 -6.89 33.90
C ASP A 33 16.69 -6.19 33.63
N ASP A 34 15.69 -6.93 33.12
CA ASP A 34 14.37 -6.45 32.69
C ASP A 34 14.41 -5.51 31.46
N TYR A 35 15.59 -5.22 30.91
CA TYR A 35 15.76 -4.41 29.70
C TYR A 35 15.51 -5.21 28.42
N VAL A 36 15.11 -4.50 27.38
CA VAL A 36 14.98 -5.02 26.01
C VAL A 36 16.02 -4.33 25.12
N PRO A 37 16.56 -4.99 24.08
CA PRO A 37 17.40 -4.33 23.10
C PRO A 37 16.73 -3.08 22.51
N GLY A 38 17.44 -1.95 22.49
CA GLY A 38 16.92 -0.64 22.10
C GLY A 38 16.43 0.23 23.26
N ASN A 39 16.28 -0.30 24.48
CA ASN A 39 15.97 0.53 25.65
C ASN A 39 17.10 1.55 25.90
N ILE A 40 16.73 2.76 26.29
CA ILE A 40 17.69 3.76 26.76
C ILE A 40 18.16 3.34 28.16
N VAL A 41 19.48 3.24 28.36
CA VAL A 41 20.09 2.91 29.66
C VAL A 41 20.76 4.12 30.31
N GLU A 42 21.19 5.09 29.51
CA GLU A 42 21.84 6.30 30.00
C GLU A 42 21.61 7.45 29.01
N ILE A 43 21.39 8.64 29.55
CA ILE A 43 21.27 9.89 28.83
C ILE A 43 22.25 10.87 29.47
N GLU A 44 23.10 11.47 28.66
CA GLU A 44 24.08 12.48 29.04
C GLU A 44 23.89 13.71 28.15
N LEU A 45 23.67 14.87 28.77
CA LEU A 45 23.55 16.17 28.11
C LEU A 45 24.68 17.07 28.59
N CYS A 46 25.28 17.81 27.66
CA CYS A 46 26.25 18.84 27.98
C CYS A 46 25.98 20.08 27.13
N ASN A 47 25.92 21.25 27.77
CA ASN A 47 25.63 22.54 27.13
C ASN A 47 24.41 22.49 26.19
N PHE A 48 23.32 21.88 26.67
CA PHE A 48 22.12 21.62 25.88
C PHE A 48 20.93 22.41 26.43
N MET A 49 20.51 23.44 25.69
CA MET A 49 19.41 24.35 26.07
C MET A 49 19.55 24.90 27.51
N THR A 50 18.81 24.33 28.46
CA THR A 50 18.76 24.74 29.88
C THR A 50 19.74 23.97 30.75
N TYR A 51 20.43 22.97 30.19
CA TYR A 51 21.33 22.08 30.93
C TYR A 51 22.80 22.44 30.68
N ASP A 52 23.55 22.67 31.76
CA ASP A 52 25.02 22.68 31.74
C ASP A 52 25.55 21.27 31.56
N HIS A 53 25.19 20.39 32.50
CA HIS A 53 25.49 18.98 32.44
C HIS A 53 24.36 18.21 33.13
N LEU A 54 23.90 17.13 32.50
CA LEU A 54 22.92 16.21 33.07
C LEU A 54 23.31 14.79 32.69
N THR A 55 23.39 13.91 33.67
CA THR A 55 23.47 12.47 33.44
C THR A 55 22.31 11.79 34.16
N CYS A 56 21.53 10.97 33.46
CA CYS A 56 20.46 10.19 34.06
C CYS A 56 20.37 8.78 33.47
N ARG A 57 19.89 7.85 34.28
CA ARG A 57 19.77 6.43 33.93
C ARG A 57 18.32 5.98 34.09
N PRO A 58 17.51 6.02 33.02
CA PRO A 58 16.13 5.58 33.09
C PRO A 58 16.03 4.06 33.34
N GLY A 59 14.99 3.66 34.06
CA GLY A 59 14.63 2.27 34.25
C GLY A 59 14.06 1.62 32.98
N PRO A 60 13.91 0.28 32.95
CA PRO A 60 13.55 -0.49 31.76
C PRO A 60 12.07 -0.39 31.33
N ARG A 61 11.23 0.29 32.11
CA ARG A 61 9.77 0.39 31.91
C ARG A 61 9.32 1.85 31.94
N LEU A 62 8.44 2.19 32.88
CA LEU A 62 7.88 3.53 33.01
C LEU A 62 8.87 4.44 33.72
N ASN A 63 9.20 5.56 33.06
CA ASN A 63 10.02 6.62 33.60
C ASN A 63 9.19 7.91 33.64
N LEU A 64 9.20 8.59 34.79
CA LEU A 64 8.46 9.84 34.97
C LEU A 64 9.44 11.00 35.21
N VAL A 65 9.39 12.01 34.34
CA VAL A 65 10.20 13.24 34.48
C VAL A 65 9.33 14.35 35.05
N VAL A 66 9.59 14.75 36.29
CA VAL A 66 8.81 15.76 37.03
C VAL A 66 9.68 16.98 37.32
N GLY A 67 9.07 18.17 37.31
CA GLY A 67 9.75 19.42 37.64
C GLY A 67 8.90 20.64 37.34
N PRO A 68 9.25 21.82 37.89
CA PRO A 68 8.52 23.06 37.66
C PRO A 68 8.57 23.51 36.19
N ASN A 69 7.71 24.44 35.80
CA ASN A 69 7.72 24.98 34.44
C ASN A 69 9.06 25.68 34.15
N GLY A 70 9.60 25.48 32.95
CA GLY A 70 10.92 26.01 32.58
C GLY A 70 12.12 25.17 33.05
N SER A 71 11.93 24.09 33.82
CA SER A 71 13.02 23.24 34.34
C SER A 71 13.72 22.34 33.30
N GLY A 72 13.43 22.50 32.01
CA GLY A 72 14.06 21.71 30.94
C GLY A 72 13.42 20.35 30.62
N LYS A 73 12.28 19.97 31.21
CA LYS A 73 11.61 18.67 30.95
C LYS A 73 11.43 18.37 29.46
N SER A 74 10.86 19.31 28.71
CA SER A 74 10.67 19.16 27.27
C SER A 74 12.00 19.23 26.51
N SER A 75 13.01 19.92 27.05
CA SER A 75 14.36 19.96 26.48
C SER A 75 15.03 18.59 26.56
N LEU A 76 14.82 17.83 27.64
CA LEU A 76 15.27 16.44 27.75
C LEU A 76 14.63 15.55 26.66
N VAL A 77 13.32 15.68 26.45
CA VAL A 77 12.61 14.95 25.39
C VAL A 77 13.13 15.33 24.00
N CYS A 78 13.38 16.62 23.75
CA CYS A 78 14.02 17.08 22.52
C CYS A 78 15.43 16.51 22.35
N ALA A 79 16.22 16.44 23.42
CA ALA A 79 17.56 15.86 23.37
C ALA A 79 17.51 14.39 22.96
N ILE A 80 16.61 13.61 23.56
CA ILE A 80 16.40 12.19 23.22
C ILE A 80 16.15 12.03 21.72
N ALA A 81 15.19 12.78 21.19
CA ALA A 81 14.87 12.70 19.77
C ALA A 81 16.01 13.21 18.88
N LEU A 82 16.71 14.28 19.30
CA LEU A 82 17.83 14.84 18.55
C LEU A 82 18.98 13.83 18.42
N ALA A 83 19.32 13.09 19.49
CA ALA A 83 20.34 12.04 19.45
C ALA A 83 19.87 10.77 18.74
N LEU A 84 18.57 10.51 18.69
CA LEU A 84 17.98 9.43 17.89
C LEU A 84 17.70 9.83 16.43
N ALA A 85 18.52 10.72 15.86
CA ALA A 85 18.48 11.13 14.45
C ALA A 85 17.17 11.75 13.94
N ALA A 86 16.29 12.23 14.83
CA ALA A 86 15.10 12.97 14.44
C ALA A 86 15.47 14.27 13.70
N ASP A 87 14.61 14.65 12.78
CA ASP A 87 14.69 15.96 12.15
C ASP A 87 14.33 17.06 13.18
N PRO A 88 15.16 18.10 13.36
CA PRO A 88 14.82 19.24 14.22
C PRO A 88 13.42 19.81 13.96
N ALA A 89 12.97 19.81 12.71
CA ALA A 89 11.63 20.28 12.35
C ALA A 89 10.53 19.50 13.07
N ILE A 90 10.72 18.20 13.32
CA ILE A 90 9.75 17.31 14.01
C ILE A 90 9.58 17.71 15.48
N LEU A 91 10.57 18.38 16.07
CA LEU A 91 10.46 18.84 17.44
C LEU A 91 9.52 20.06 17.59
N GLY A 92 9.15 20.72 16.49
CA GLY A 92 8.25 21.89 16.49
C GLY A 92 8.82 23.14 17.17
N ARG A 93 10.09 23.07 17.61
CA ARG A 93 10.72 24.08 18.47
C ARG A 93 11.74 24.96 17.75
N ALA A 94 12.55 24.36 16.88
CA ALA A 94 13.55 25.07 16.10
C ALA A 94 13.85 24.31 14.81
N SER A 95 14.09 25.04 13.72
CA SER A 95 14.49 24.46 12.42
C SER A 95 15.98 24.16 12.34
N SER A 96 16.79 24.81 13.18
CA SER A 96 18.24 24.71 13.21
C SER A 96 18.70 23.92 14.44
N VAL A 97 19.76 23.13 14.26
CA VAL A 97 20.40 22.38 15.35
C VAL A 97 21.11 23.29 16.34
N ALA A 98 21.67 24.41 15.88
CA ALA A 98 22.37 25.39 16.72
C ALA A 98 21.46 25.96 17.83
N ALA A 99 20.16 26.07 17.58
CA ALA A 99 19.19 26.55 18.58
C ALA A 99 19.03 25.62 19.80
N PHE A 100 19.59 24.40 19.75
CA PHE A 100 19.60 23.48 20.89
C PHE A 100 20.86 23.60 21.76
N VAL A 101 21.88 24.34 21.32
CA VAL A 101 23.06 24.66 22.13
C VAL A 101 22.66 25.66 23.21
N LYS A 102 23.18 25.49 24.44
CA LYS A 102 22.94 26.42 25.54
C LYS A 102 23.44 27.82 25.16
N ARG A 103 22.66 28.85 25.50
CA ARG A 103 23.05 30.25 25.24
C ARG A 103 24.32 30.58 26.01
N GLY A 104 25.30 31.18 25.32
CA GLY A 104 26.60 31.54 25.89
C GLY A 104 27.68 30.46 25.70
N GLU A 105 27.32 29.30 25.16
CA GLU A 105 28.26 28.21 24.88
C GLU A 105 28.47 28.07 23.36
N ASP A 106 29.69 27.71 22.95
CA ASP A 106 30.03 27.55 21.53
C ASP A 106 29.58 26.20 20.95
N SER A 107 29.48 25.18 21.81
CA SER A 107 29.06 23.84 21.41
C SER A 107 28.42 23.07 22.57
N GLY A 108 27.65 22.05 22.23
CA GLY A 108 27.06 21.11 23.15
C GLY A 108 26.93 19.73 22.55
N HIS A 109 26.60 18.75 23.38
CA HIS A 109 26.37 17.39 22.91
C HIS A 109 25.27 16.67 23.69
N VAL A 110 24.66 15.72 23.00
CA VAL A 110 23.72 14.76 23.57
C VAL A 110 24.27 13.38 23.31
N LYS A 111 24.40 12.59 24.37
CA LYS A 111 24.87 11.21 24.34
C LYS A 111 23.80 10.30 24.94
N ILE A 112 23.48 9.23 24.22
CA ILE A 112 22.50 8.24 24.63
C ILE A 112 23.12 6.87 24.49
N SER A 113 23.04 6.08 25.56
CA SER A 113 23.39 4.68 25.51
C SER A 113 22.13 3.84 25.38
N LEU A 114 22.10 2.99 24.36
CA LEU A 114 21.06 2.01 24.12
C LEU A 114 21.52 0.63 24.56
N ARG A 115 20.59 -0.15 25.09
CA ARG A 115 20.75 -1.55 25.42
C ARG A 115 20.94 -2.36 24.13
N GLY A 116 22.05 -3.07 24.00
CA GLY A 116 22.28 -4.02 22.89
C GLY A 116 21.63 -5.38 23.15
N ASN A 117 21.99 -6.39 22.34
CA ASN A 117 21.43 -7.75 22.45
C ASN A 117 21.81 -8.47 23.75
N THR A 118 22.97 -8.18 24.34
CA THR A 118 23.50 -8.83 25.56
C THR A 118 23.76 -7.81 26.65
N PRO A 119 23.54 -8.07 27.96
CA PRO A 119 23.64 -7.12 29.08
C PRO A 119 24.79 -6.12 28.99
N ASP A 120 25.96 -6.63 28.66
CA ASP A 120 27.20 -5.86 28.62
C ASP A 120 27.38 -5.04 27.33
N HIS A 121 26.66 -5.39 26.27
CA HIS A 121 26.69 -4.66 25.01
C HIS A 121 25.81 -3.41 25.12
N LYS A 122 26.45 -2.24 25.13
CA LYS A 122 25.81 -0.92 25.12
C LYS A 122 26.26 -0.17 23.87
N LEU A 123 25.30 0.38 23.14
CA LEU A 123 25.55 1.16 21.94
C LEU A 123 25.42 2.64 22.30
N CYS A 124 26.51 3.38 22.18
CA CYS A 124 26.59 4.77 22.57
C CYS A 124 26.48 5.68 21.35
N ILE A 125 25.37 6.41 21.25
CA ILE A 125 25.12 7.39 20.19
C ILE A 125 25.37 8.78 20.76
N THR A 126 26.31 9.52 20.18
CA THR A 126 26.59 10.90 20.55
C THR A 126 26.36 11.81 19.35
N ARG A 127 25.60 12.88 19.55
CA ARG A 127 25.45 13.97 18.59
C ARG A 127 26.06 15.24 19.17
N LYS A 128 27.10 15.74 18.51
CA LYS A 128 27.72 17.04 18.82
C LYS A 128 27.13 18.10 17.90
N VAL A 129 26.88 19.27 18.46
CA VAL A 129 26.28 20.41 17.75
C VAL A 129 26.99 21.68 18.17
N ASP A 130 27.30 22.53 17.20
CA ASP A 130 27.84 23.87 17.45
C ASP A 130 26.85 24.99 17.07
N THR A 131 27.21 26.21 17.45
CA THR A 131 26.45 27.42 17.11
C THR A 131 26.49 27.78 15.61
N ASN A 132 27.45 27.22 14.86
CA ASN A 132 27.62 27.39 13.42
C ASN A 132 26.80 26.39 12.58
N ASN A 133 25.89 25.63 13.20
CA ASN A 133 25.10 24.56 12.57
C ASN A 133 25.90 23.34 12.10
N LYS A 134 27.17 23.20 12.47
CA LYS A 134 27.91 21.97 12.30
C LYS A 134 27.36 20.93 13.28
N SER A 135 27.11 19.73 12.76
CA SER A 135 26.67 18.60 13.56
C SER A 135 27.49 17.37 13.20
N GLU A 136 28.03 16.72 14.21
CA GLU A 136 28.83 15.51 14.08
C GLU A 136 28.15 14.37 14.85
N TRP A 137 28.16 13.18 14.24
CA TRP A 137 27.59 11.97 14.81
C TRP A 137 28.72 11.02 15.19
N GLN A 138 28.62 10.45 16.38
CA GLN A 138 29.56 9.44 16.85
C GLN A 138 28.79 8.21 17.36
N LEU A 139 29.31 7.04 17.05
CA LEU A 139 28.83 5.75 17.52
C LEU A 139 30.00 5.06 18.23
N ASP A 140 29.83 4.76 19.51
CA ASP A 140 30.87 4.20 20.39
C ASP A 140 32.20 4.99 20.34
N GLY A 141 32.09 6.32 20.22
CA GLY A 141 33.22 7.25 20.14
C GLY A 141 33.80 7.46 18.74
N THR A 142 33.40 6.64 17.76
CA THR A 142 33.86 6.76 16.37
C THR A 142 32.94 7.68 15.58
N THR A 143 33.50 8.63 14.83
CA THR A 143 32.69 9.51 13.98
C THR A 143 32.10 8.73 12.80
N VAL A 144 30.79 8.80 12.63
CA VAL A 144 30.03 8.06 11.61
C VAL A 144 29.08 8.98 10.84
N PRO A 145 28.68 8.65 9.61
CA PRO A 145 27.64 9.40 8.91
C PRO A 145 26.27 9.20 9.58
N LYS A 146 25.38 10.21 9.47
CA LYS A 146 23.99 10.16 9.98
C LYS A 146 23.23 8.90 9.55
N LYS A 147 23.50 8.41 8.33
CA LYS A 147 22.85 7.23 7.74
C LYS A 147 23.06 5.97 8.60
N GLU A 148 24.27 5.75 9.13
CA GLU A 148 24.56 4.58 9.96
C GLU A 148 23.78 4.62 11.29
N VAL A 149 23.66 5.81 11.89
CA VAL A 149 22.84 6.01 13.09
C VAL A 149 21.37 5.71 12.80
N ILE A 150 20.84 6.19 11.68
CA ILE A 150 19.46 5.88 11.26
C ILE A 150 19.27 4.38 11.07
N ASP A 151 20.22 3.70 10.41
CA ASP A 151 20.12 2.27 10.14
C ASP A 151 20.25 1.44 11.43
N LEU A 152 21.02 1.90 12.42
CA LEU A 152 21.05 1.32 13.77
C LEU A 152 19.69 1.46 14.47
N ILE A 153 19.12 2.66 14.48
CA ILE A 153 17.85 2.96 15.14
C ILE A 153 16.70 2.17 14.52
N LYS A 154 16.71 1.99 13.19
CA LYS A 154 15.75 1.14 12.47
C LYS A 154 15.83 -0.33 12.90
N LYS A 155 17.02 -0.86 13.20
CA LYS A 155 17.16 -2.26 13.69
C LYS A 155 16.44 -2.49 15.01
N PHE A 156 16.35 -1.47 15.86
CA PHE A 156 15.61 -1.51 17.12
C PHE A 156 14.15 -1.09 17.00
N ASN A 157 13.65 -0.86 15.78
CA ASN A 157 12.30 -0.35 15.51
C ASN A 157 11.96 0.94 16.29
N ILE A 158 12.95 1.83 16.43
CA ILE A 158 12.75 3.14 17.06
C ILE A 158 12.39 4.14 15.94
N GLN A 159 11.19 4.70 15.99
CA GLN A 159 10.62 5.59 14.98
C GLN A 159 10.29 6.94 15.59
N VAL A 160 11.32 7.78 15.74
CA VAL A 160 11.16 9.12 16.33
C VAL A 160 10.34 10.07 15.45
N ASN A 161 10.22 9.76 14.16
CA ASN A 161 9.44 10.55 13.21
C ASN A 161 7.95 10.17 13.21
N ASN A 162 7.57 9.09 13.89
CA ASN A 162 6.20 8.61 13.97
C ASN A 162 5.54 9.16 15.24
N LEU A 163 4.51 9.98 15.07
CA LEU A 163 3.80 10.65 16.17
C LEU A 163 3.12 9.68 17.15
N THR A 164 2.88 8.43 16.74
CA THR A 164 2.29 7.39 17.61
C THR A 164 3.31 6.79 18.60
N GLN A 165 4.61 6.87 18.31
CA GLN A 165 5.68 6.38 19.19
C GLN A 165 6.41 7.53 19.91
N PHE A 166 6.58 8.67 19.23
CA PHE A 166 7.18 9.86 19.80
C PHE A 166 6.27 11.07 19.59
N LEU A 167 5.72 11.59 20.69
CA LEU A 167 4.81 12.73 20.66
C LEU A 167 5.48 13.96 21.29
N PRO A 168 6.06 14.88 20.49
CA PRO A 168 6.62 16.11 21.02
C PRO A 168 5.49 17.05 21.47
N GLN A 169 5.74 17.79 22.56
CA GLN A 169 4.77 18.70 23.17
C GLN A 169 4.13 19.66 22.16
N ASP A 170 4.93 20.22 21.24
CA ASP A 170 4.49 21.22 20.27
C ASP A 170 3.71 20.61 19.07
N ARG A 171 3.72 19.27 18.90
CA ARG A 171 2.99 18.57 17.82
C ARG A 171 1.81 17.71 18.29
N VAL A 172 1.42 17.81 19.57
CA VAL A 172 0.24 17.08 20.09
C VAL A 172 -1.02 17.38 19.26
N CYS A 173 -1.17 18.62 18.80
CA CYS A 173 -2.28 19.03 17.95
C CYS A 173 -2.26 18.37 16.56
N GLU A 174 -1.09 18.04 16.01
CA GLU A 174 -0.97 17.36 14.71
C GLU A 174 -1.46 15.91 14.82
N PHE A 175 -1.13 15.24 15.92
CA PHE A 175 -1.62 13.89 16.21
C PHE A 175 -3.15 13.84 16.26
N ALA A 176 -3.79 14.81 16.91
CA ALA A 176 -5.26 14.89 16.98
C ALA A 176 -5.93 15.19 15.62
N LYS A 177 -5.20 15.74 14.65
CA LYS A 177 -5.70 16.03 13.29
C LYS A 177 -5.56 14.84 12.34
N LEU A 178 -4.87 13.77 12.73
CA LEU A 178 -4.69 12.61 11.86
C LEU A 178 -6.04 11.96 11.53
N THR A 179 -6.23 11.64 10.26
CA THR A 179 -7.41 10.87 9.83
C THR A 179 -7.31 9.43 10.35
N PRO A 180 -8.44 8.71 10.52
CA PRO A 180 -8.40 7.30 10.94
C PRO A 180 -7.53 6.40 10.06
N ILE A 181 -7.43 6.71 8.76
CA ILE A 181 -6.58 5.98 7.80
C ILE A 181 -5.10 6.24 8.09
N GLN A 182 -4.72 7.51 8.29
CA GLN A 182 -3.34 7.86 8.65
C GLN A 182 -2.95 7.30 10.01
N LEU A 183 -3.86 7.36 10.99
CA LEU A 183 -3.63 6.79 12.32
C LEU A 183 -3.38 5.28 12.24
N LEU A 184 -4.13 4.56 11.39
CA LEU A 184 -3.88 3.15 11.12
C LEU A 184 -2.49 2.94 10.51
N GLU A 185 -2.12 3.66 9.45
CA GLU A 185 -0.80 3.52 8.82
C GLU A 185 0.35 3.81 9.80
N GLU A 186 0.24 4.84 10.63
CA GLU A 186 1.25 5.18 11.63
C GLU A 186 1.31 4.14 12.76
N THR A 187 0.16 3.60 13.18
CA THR A 187 0.09 2.53 14.19
C THR A 187 0.69 1.22 13.68
N GLU A 188 0.38 0.85 12.43
CA GLU A 188 0.94 -0.34 11.78
C GLU A 188 2.47 -0.27 11.68
N LYS A 189 3.00 0.92 11.39
CA LYS A 189 4.45 1.14 11.41
C LYS A 189 5.01 0.99 12.82
N ALA A 190 4.39 1.59 13.85
CA ALA A 190 4.95 1.63 15.20
C ALA A 190 4.88 0.29 15.96
N VAL A 191 3.75 -0.41 15.85
CA VAL A 191 3.43 -1.59 16.67
C VAL A 191 3.54 -2.89 15.88
N GLY A 192 3.38 -2.83 14.56
CA GLY A 192 3.31 -4.01 13.70
C GLY A 192 4.68 -4.60 13.34
N ASP A 193 4.62 -5.80 12.74
CA ASP A 193 5.73 -6.37 11.99
C ASP A 193 6.20 -5.34 10.93
N PRO A 194 7.51 -5.12 10.73
CA PRO A 194 8.04 -4.27 9.66
C PRO A 194 7.45 -4.57 8.26
N ASN A 195 6.98 -5.80 8.03
CA ASN A 195 6.33 -6.22 6.80
C ASN A 195 4.84 -5.83 6.70
N LEU A 196 4.16 -5.56 7.81
CA LEU A 196 2.73 -5.21 7.84
C LEU A 196 2.38 -3.99 6.97
N PRO A 197 3.08 -2.83 7.07
CA PRO A 197 2.79 -1.69 6.20
C PRO A 197 3.07 -1.98 4.72
N ILE A 198 4.02 -2.87 4.42
CA ILE A 198 4.33 -3.31 3.04
C ILE A 198 3.17 -4.13 2.50
N GLN A 199 2.68 -5.10 3.26
CA GLN A 199 1.54 -5.94 2.90
C GLN A 199 0.26 -5.09 2.72
N HIS A 200 0.00 -4.15 3.63
CA HIS A 200 -1.13 -3.24 3.52
C HIS A 200 -1.05 -2.42 2.21
N ARG A 201 0.12 -1.89 1.87
CA ARG A 201 0.30 -1.15 0.61
C ARG A 201 0.09 -2.03 -0.63
N GLN A 202 0.61 -3.25 -0.62
CA GLN A 202 0.37 -4.22 -1.70
C GLN A 202 -1.12 -4.56 -1.87
N LEU A 203 -1.87 -4.67 -0.77
CA LEU A 203 -3.32 -4.91 -0.82
C LEU A 203 -4.06 -3.71 -1.43
N ILE A 204 -3.67 -2.49 -1.09
CA ILE A 204 -4.23 -1.27 -1.68
C ILE A 204 -4.02 -1.26 -3.20
N ASP A 205 -2.81 -1.57 -3.66
CA ASP A 205 -2.49 -1.54 -5.09
C ASP A 205 -3.20 -2.66 -5.86
N ARG A 206 -3.24 -3.88 -5.32
CA ARG A 206 -4.06 -4.98 -5.88
C ARG A 206 -5.54 -4.61 -5.96
N SER A 207 -6.06 -3.90 -4.96
CA SER A 207 -7.46 -3.42 -4.97
C SER A 207 -7.71 -2.41 -6.10
N LYS A 208 -6.75 -1.54 -6.41
CA LYS A 208 -6.84 -0.63 -7.57
C LYS A 208 -6.81 -1.40 -8.89
N GLU A 209 -5.88 -2.35 -9.03
CA GLU A 209 -5.77 -3.20 -10.23
C GLU A 209 -7.05 -4.01 -10.47
N LEU A 210 -7.60 -4.61 -9.42
CA LEU A 210 -8.87 -5.34 -9.49
C LEU A 210 -10.02 -4.46 -9.96
N LYS A 211 -10.10 -3.21 -9.49
CA LYS A 211 -11.13 -2.26 -9.97
C LYS A 211 -10.97 -1.97 -11.47
N ILE A 212 -9.74 -1.75 -11.95
CA ILE A 212 -9.47 -1.50 -13.36
C ILE A 212 -9.88 -2.72 -14.21
N LEU A 213 -9.47 -3.92 -13.78
CA LEU A 213 -9.82 -5.17 -14.46
C LEU A 213 -11.33 -5.41 -14.47
N GLN A 214 -12.03 -5.14 -13.37
CA GLN A 214 -13.50 -5.26 -13.31
C GLN A 214 -14.19 -4.35 -14.32
N VAL A 215 -13.71 -3.12 -14.50
CA VAL A 215 -14.24 -2.20 -15.52
C VAL A 215 -13.98 -2.74 -16.93
N ALA A 216 -12.77 -3.22 -17.20
CA ALA A 216 -12.41 -3.79 -18.48
C ALA A 216 -13.21 -5.07 -18.82
N VAL A 217 -13.48 -5.92 -17.83
CA VAL A 217 -14.33 -7.12 -17.99
C VAL A 217 -15.74 -6.70 -18.37
N LYS A 218 -16.35 -5.75 -17.66
CA LYS A 218 -17.71 -5.26 -17.98
C LYS A 218 -17.79 -4.68 -19.39
N GLN A 219 -16.78 -3.92 -19.82
CA GLN A 219 -16.72 -3.38 -21.18
C GLN A 219 -16.61 -4.49 -22.23
N LYS A 220 -15.76 -5.50 -22.00
CA LYS A 220 -15.63 -6.65 -22.91
C LYS A 220 -16.91 -7.48 -22.97
N GLU A 221 -17.60 -7.67 -21.86
CA GLU A 221 -18.91 -8.35 -21.82
C GLU A 221 -19.95 -7.62 -22.65
N GLN A 222 -20.01 -6.28 -22.54
CA GLN A 222 -20.91 -5.46 -23.37
C GLN A 222 -20.58 -5.60 -24.86
N THR A 223 -19.31 -5.47 -25.24
CA THR A 223 -18.86 -5.62 -26.64
C THR A 223 -19.17 -7.03 -27.18
N LEU A 224 -18.96 -8.07 -26.38
CA LEU A 224 -19.24 -9.45 -26.76
C LEU A 224 -20.73 -9.67 -26.99
N ASN A 225 -21.60 -9.10 -26.15
CA ASN A 225 -23.04 -9.17 -26.35
C ASN A 225 -23.48 -8.45 -27.63
N ASN A 226 -22.91 -7.29 -27.93
CA ASN A 226 -23.17 -6.55 -29.16
C ASN A 226 -22.74 -7.36 -30.40
N LEU A 227 -21.55 -7.97 -30.38
CA LEU A 227 -21.06 -8.81 -31.48
C LEU A 227 -21.88 -10.07 -31.66
N LYS A 228 -22.35 -10.70 -30.58
CA LYS A 228 -23.26 -11.85 -30.64
C LYS A 228 -24.60 -11.47 -31.29
N ALA A 229 -25.17 -10.33 -30.91
CA ALA A 229 -26.40 -9.83 -31.51
C ALA A 229 -26.21 -9.56 -33.01
N LEU A 230 -25.12 -8.89 -33.39
CA LEU A 230 -24.78 -8.64 -34.78
C LEU A 230 -24.58 -9.93 -35.59
N ASN A 231 -23.87 -10.91 -35.03
CA ASN A 231 -23.66 -12.19 -35.69
C ASN A 231 -24.99 -12.92 -35.92
N ALA A 232 -25.89 -12.91 -34.93
CA ALA A 232 -27.22 -13.52 -35.06
C ALA A 232 -28.10 -12.82 -36.13
N GLU A 233 -27.92 -11.52 -36.36
CA GLU A 233 -28.57 -10.81 -37.47
C GLU A 233 -27.96 -11.19 -38.82
N LEU A 234 -26.63 -11.18 -38.93
CA LEU A 234 -25.90 -11.53 -40.16
C LEU A 234 -26.15 -12.98 -40.59
N GLU A 235 -26.27 -13.92 -39.65
CA GLU A 235 -26.64 -15.31 -39.95
C GLU A 235 -27.99 -15.41 -40.68
N LYS A 236 -28.97 -14.57 -40.30
CA LYS A 236 -30.27 -14.51 -40.99
C LYS A 236 -30.14 -13.96 -42.40
N ASP A 237 -29.28 -12.97 -42.61
CA ASP A 237 -29.01 -12.42 -43.94
C ASP A 237 -28.31 -13.45 -44.84
N VAL A 238 -27.32 -14.17 -44.31
CA VAL A 238 -26.61 -15.25 -45.02
C VAL A 238 -27.59 -16.35 -45.44
N GLU A 239 -28.51 -16.76 -44.55
CA GLU A 239 -29.51 -17.77 -44.90
C GLU A 239 -30.48 -17.28 -45.98
N ARG A 240 -30.90 -16.00 -45.94
CA ARG A 240 -31.70 -15.38 -47.01
C ARG A 240 -30.99 -15.41 -48.36
N VAL A 241 -29.70 -15.07 -48.40
CA VAL A 241 -28.90 -15.15 -49.63
C VAL A 241 -28.78 -16.58 -50.13
N ARG A 242 -28.50 -17.55 -49.24
CA ARG A 242 -28.45 -18.98 -49.60
C ARG A 242 -29.78 -19.49 -50.17
N GLN A 243 -30.91 -19.07 -49.60
CA GLN A 243 -32.23 -19.43 -50.11
C GLN A 243 -32.48 -18.81 -51.49
N ARG A 244 -32.13 -17.54 -51.68
CA ARG A 244 -32.20 -16.87 -52.98
C ARG A 244 -31.40 -17.64 -54.04
N ASP A 245 -30.16 -18.02 -53.74
CA ASP A 245 -29.30 -18.76 -54.67
C ASP A 245 -29.89 -20.13 -55.04
N ARG A 246 -30.50 -20.83 -54.08
CA ARG A 246 -31.21 -22.11 -54.36
C ARG A 246 -32.41 -21.90 -55.27
N LEU A 247 -33.20 -20.84 -55.06
CA LEU A 247 -34.35 -20.51 -55.91
C LEU A 247 -33.92 -20.10 -57.32
N LEU A 248 -32.85 -19.32 -57.45
CA LEU A 248 -32.29 -18.95 -58.75
C LEU A 248 -31.82 -20.18 -59.53
N LYS A 249 -31.10 -21.10 -58.90
CA LYS A 249 -30.71 -22.38 -59.52
C LYS A 249 -31.92 -23.21 -59.98
N LYS A 250 -32.98 -23.28 -59.17
CA LYS A 250 -34.24 -23.94 -59.55
C LYS A 250 -34.91 -23.24 -60.74
N ALA A 251 -34.96 -21.91 -60.74
CA ALA A 251 -35.54 -21.13 -61.83
C ALA A 251 -34.78 -21.35 -63.15
N GLU A 252 -33.45 -21.39 -63.11
CA GLU A 252 -32.62 -21.73 -64.29
C GLU A 252 -32.87 -23.15 -64.79
N LEU A 253 -32.96 -24.13 -63.90
CA LEU A 253 -33.32 -25.51 -64.25
C LEU A 253 -34.71 -25.60 -64.91
N MET A 254 -35.71 -24.89 -64.36
CA MET A 254 -37.05 -24.85 -64.93
C MET A 254 -37.07 -24.15 -66.30
N LYS A 255 -36.31 -23.05 -66.47
CA LYS A 255 -36.13 -22.40 -67.78
C LYS A 255 -35.56 -23.36 -68.82
N LYS A 256 -34.58 -24.20 -68.45
CA LYS A 256 -34.02 -25.23 -69.34
C LYS A 256 -35.01 -26.35 -69.68
N LYS A 257 -35.93 -26.70 -68.77
CA LYS A 257 -36.98 -27.72 -69.01
C LYS A 257 -38.13 -27.22 -69.89
N LEU A 258 -38.36 -25.90 -69.93
CA LEU A 258 -39.50 -25.28 -70.59
C LEU A 258 -39.55 -25.57 -72.12
N PRO A 259 -38.44 -25.51 -72.88
CA PRO A 259 -38.42 -25.93 -74.28
C PRO A 259 -38.72 -27.42 -74.47
N TRP A 260 -38.26 -28.28 -73.56
CA TRP A 260 -38.47 -29.72 -73.63
C TRP A 260 -39.95 -30.09 -73.44
N LEU A 261 -40.62 -29.43 -72.48
CA LEU A 261 -42.07 -29.53 -72.31
C LEU A 261 -42.85 -29.06 -73.53
N LYS A 262 -42.45 -27.93 -74.15
CA LYS A 262 -43.06 -27.45 -75.40
C LYS A 262 -42.88 -28.46 -76.54
N TYR A 263 -41.71 -29.09 -76.63
CA TYR A 263 -41.45 -30.16 -77.59
C TYR A 263 -42.34 -31.38 -77.32
N ASP A 264 -42.44 -31.83 -76.08
CA ASP A 264 -43.29 -32.96 -75.70
C ASP A 264 -44.77 -32.72 -76.00
N MET A 265 -45.28 -31.51 -75.71
CA MET A 265 -46.64 -31.12 -76.05
C MET A 265 -46.88 -31.18 -77.56
N LYS A 266 -46.01 -30.56 -78.36
CA LYS A 266 -46.11 -30.61 -79.83
C LYS A 266 -45.95 -32.02 -80.39
N LYS A 267 -45.10 -32.84 -79.77
CA LYS A 267 -44.92 -34.25 -80.15
C LYS A 267 -46.17 -35.07 -79.87
N LYS A 268 -46.88 -34.78 -78.77
CA LYS A 268 -48.16 -35.39 -78.44
C LYS A 268 -49.23 -34.99 -79.47
N GLU A 269 -49.35 -33.70 -79.77
CA GLU A 269 -50.24 -33.20 -80.82
C GLU A 269 -49.94 -33.82 -82.19
N TYR A 270 -48.65 -33.96 -82.54
CA TYR A 270 -48.22 -34.62 -83.77
C TYR A 270 -48.61 -36.09 -83.83
N LYS A 271 -48.45 -36.84 -82.72
CA LYS A 271 -48.87 -38.24 -82.63
C LYS A 271 -50.39 -38.39 -82.74
N GLU A 272 -51.14 -37.54 -82.06
CA GLU A 272 -52.61 -37.54 -82.12
C GLU A 272 -53.10 -37.19 -83.54
N ALA A 273 -52.41 -36.30 -84.27
CA ALA A 273 -52.70 -36.01 -85.66
C ALA A 273 -52.35 -37.19 -86.60
N GLN A 274 -51.21 -37.86 -86.38
CA GLN A 274 -50.83 -39.06 -87.14
C GLN A 274 -51.80 -40.23 -86.96
N GLU A 275 -52.35 -40.42 -85.76
CA GLU A 275 -53.35 -41.47 -85.51
C GLU A 275 -54.67 -41.17 -86.22
N LYS A 276 -55.07 -39.89 -86.28
CA LYS A 276 -56.25 -39.45 -87.05
C LYS A 276 -56.08 -39.57 -88.56
N GLU A 277 -54.85 -39.44 -89.08
CA GLU A 277 -54.56 -39.58 -90.51
C GLU A 277 -54.45 -41.04 -90.96
N LYS A 278 -54.32 -41.99 -90.01
CA LYS A 278 -54.30 -43.44 -90.26
C LYS A 278 -55.68 -44.11 -90.12
N THR A 279 -56.72 -43.34 -89.81
CA THR A 279 -58.12 -43.82 -89.72
C THR A 279 -58.89 -43.33 -90.94
#